data_AF-A0A831RZV6-F1
#
_entry.id   AF-A0A831RZV6-F1
#
_cell.length_a   1.000
_cell.length_b   1.000
_cell.length_c   1.000
_cell.angle_alpha   90.00
_cell.angle_beta   90.00
_cell.angle_gamma   90.00
#
_symmetry.space_group_name_H-M   'P 1'
#
loop_
_entity.id
_entity.type
_entity.pdbx_description
1 polymer ?
#
loop_
_entity_poly.entity_id
_entity_poly.type
_entity_poly.pdbx_seq_one_letter_code
_entity_poly.pdbx_strand_id
1 'polypeptide(L)'
;MQSGKRVKYMSKGENSIGACCHSPVMVCRTARGPFLRYDCAMKFAQDQIDSRYLIEAYEEGRIRVGNTEFRHNLLLMPDRLLDPWELESLEDLSAENIALLASHQPDVILLGSGANQLFPHPSLFIPLMQAGIGYEIMPTHAACRTYNILLAEDRRVLAALIL
;
A
#
# COMPACT_ATOMS: atom_id res chain seq x y z
N MET A 1 -5.56 -15.33 55.67
CA MET A 1 -4.88 -16.30 54.77
C MET A 1 -4.35 -15.51 53.59
N GLN A 2 -3.17 -14.89 53.67
CA GLN A 2 -1.82 -15.45 53.48
C GLN A 2 -1.58 -16.16 52.14
N SER A 3 -0.46 -15.75 51.52
CA SER A 3 0.33 -16.38 50.45
C SER A 3 -0.07 -16.03 49.01
N GLY A 4 0.75 -15.42 48.15
CA GLY A 4 2.20 -15.20 48.17
C GLY A 4 2.90 -16.03 47.09
N LYS A 5 3.51 -15.34 46.10
CA LYS A 5 4.59 -15.73 45.16
C LYS A 5 4.57 -14.69 44.02
N ARG A 6 5.40 -13.64 43.93
CA ARG A 6 6.86 -13.49 43.98
C ARG A 6 7.59 -14.39 42.99
N VAL A 7 7.78 -13.89 41.76
CA VAL A 7 8.77 -14.40 40.81
C VAL A 7 9.81 -13.29 40.57
N LYS A 8 11.07 -13.73 40.65
CA LYS A 8 12.32 -12.98 40.76
C LYS A 8 12.63 -12.17 39.50
N TYR A 9 12.93 -10.90 39.69
CA TYR A 9 13.90 -10.18 38.85
C TYR A 9 15.29 -10.73 39.16
N MET A 10 16.04 -11.12 38.12
CA MET A 10 17.46 -11.36 38.21
C MET A 10 18.21 -10.28 37.43
N SER A 11 18.92 -9.45 38.18
CA SER A 11 19.98 -8.57 37.72
C SER A 11 21.30 -9.35 37.61
N LYS A 12 22.08 -9.00 36.59
CA LYS A 12 23.55 -9.12 36.44
C LYS A 12 23.87 -8.47 35.10
N GLY A 13 24.83 -7.57 34.89
CA GLY A 13 25.85 -6.86 35.67
C GLY A 13 26.42 -5.85 34.66
N GLU A 14 26.57 -4.58 35.01
CA GLU A 14 27.84 -3.95 35.42
C GLU A 14 28.91 -3.85 34.32
N ASN A 15 29.53 -2.65 34.28
CA ASN A 15 30.67 -2.16 33.47
C ASN A 15 30.38 -1.73 32.02
N SER A 16 30.60 -0.49 31.58
CA SER A 16 31.64 0.45 32.01
C SER A 16 31.24 1.92 31.76
N ILE A 17 31.35 2.70 32.83
CA ILE A 17 31.78 4.11 32.89
C ILE A 17 32.85 4.47 31.84
N GLY A 18 32.63 5.57 31.10
CA GLY A 18 33.60 6.07 30.13
C GLY A 18 33.27 7.44 29.55
N ALA A 19 33.50 8.48 30.36
CA ALA A 19 33.94 9.84 30.00
C ALA A 19 33.11 10.62 28.95
N CYS A 20 32.34 11.61 29.40
CA CYS A 20 32.80 12.99 29.60
C CYS A 20 33.18 13.68 28.28
N CYS A 21 32.26 14.53 27.85
CA CYS A 21 32.44 15.60 26.90
C CYS A 21 33.76 16.35 27.15
N HIS A 22 34.69 16.25 26.21
CA HIS A 22 35.72 17.28 26.04
C HIS A 22 36.00 17.50 24.57
N SER A 23 35.61 18.69 24.10
CA SER A 23 36.28 19.36 22.99
C SER A 23 37.81 19.17 23.12
N PRO A 24 38.51 18.95 22.01
CA PRO A 24 39.28 20.08 21.52
C PRO A 24 39.25 20.18 20.00
N VAL A 25 39.03 21.41 19.53
CA VAL A 25 39.46 21.94 18.24
C VAL A 25 40.82 21.33 17.84
N MET A 26 40.83 20.46 16.82
CA MET A 26 42.05 19.99 16.17
C MET A 26 42.10 20.51 14.74
N VAL A 27 42.68 21.70 14.66
CA VAL A 27 43.45 22.34 13.59
C VAL A 27 43.56 21.54 12.28
N CYS A 28 43.00 22.14 11.23
CA CYS A 28 43.25 21.86 9.83
C CYS A 28 44.76 21.91 9.53
N ARG A 29 45.35 20.78 9.10
CA ARG A 29 46.65 20.73 8.42
C ARG A 29 46.53 19.93 7.14
N THR A 30 46.79 20.63 6.05
CA THR A 30 46.85 20.22 4.66
C THR A 30 47.91 19.16 4.38
N ALA A 31 47.56 18.10 3.64
CA ALA A 31 48.49 17.40 2.76
C ALA A 31 47.77 16.51 1.72
N ARG A 32 47.67 17.05 0.49
CA ARG A 32 47.90 16.40 -0.82
C ARG A 32 47.54 14.91 -1.00
N GLY A 33 46.53 14.67 -1.83
CA GLY A 33 46.35 13.43 -2.61
C GLY A 33 45.12 13.52 -3.53
N PRO A 34 45.24 13.36 -4.86
CA PRO A 34 44.11 13.33 -5.77
C PRO A 34 43.85 11.90 -6.23
N PHE A 35 42.92 11.16 -5.60
CA PHE A 35 42.28 10.00 -6.24
C PHE A 35 41.09 9.46 -5.42
N LEU A 36 39.90 9.54 -6.02
CA LEU A 36 38.83 8.53 -6.00
C LEU A 36 38.28 8.05 -4.62
N ARG A 37 37.04 8.40 -4.29
CA ARG A 37 35.83 7.70 -4.74
C ARG A 37 34.57 8.35 -4.18
N TYR A 38 33.55 8.38 -5.02
CA TYR A 38 32.18 8.64 -4.68
C TYR A 38 31.74 7.70 -3.56
N ASP A 39 31.29 8.26 -2.45
CA ASP A 39 30.28 7.61 -1.64
C ASP A 39 29.28 8.70 -1.23
N CYS A 40 28.54 9.17 -2.23
CA CYS A 40 27.21 9.70 -1.93
C CYS A 40 26.39 8.46 -1.55
N ALA A 41 26.55 7.97 -0.32
CA ALA A 41 25.62 7.04 0.27
C ALA A 41 24.29 7.77 0.34
N MET A 42 23.52 7.65 -0.74
CA MET A 42 22.11 7.91 -0.73
C MET A 42 21.53 6.89 0.24
N LYS A 43 21.39 7.30 1.50
CA LYS A 43 20.55 6.60 2.46
C LYS A 43 19.13 6.77 1.94
N PHE A 44 18.69 5.81 1.15
CA PHE A 44 17.26 5.58 0.96
C PHE A 44 16.73 5.22 2.34
N ALA A 45 16.21 6.22 3.06
CA ALA A 45 15.32 5.95 4.15
C ALA A 45 14.12 5.27 3.50
N GLN A 46 13.98 3.96 3.72
CA GLN A 46 12.76 3.24 3.39
C GLN A 46 11.67 3.94 4.17
N ASP A 47 10.85 4.71 3.45
CA ASP A 47 9.76 5.45 4.02
C ASP A 47 8.82 4.46 4.70
N GLN A 48 8.34 4.90 5.85
CA GLN A 48 7.62 4.08 6.82
C GLN A 48 6.45 3.40 6.12
N ILE A 49 6.21 2.13 6.46
CA ILE A 49 5.05 1.37 6.02
C ILE A 49 3.82 2.05 6.62
N ASP A 50 3.38 3.14 5.98
CA ASP A 50 2.02 3.61 6.04
C ASP A 50 1.20 2.43 5.55
N SER A 51 0.17 2.02 6.30
CA SER A 51 -0.60 0.78 6.13
C SER A 51 -1.34 0.74 4.79
N ARG A 52 -0.60 0.67 3.69
CA ARG A 52 -1.07 0.71 2.32
C ARG A 52 -1.28 -0.69 1.83
N TYR A 53 -2.46 -0.95 1.30
CA TYR A 53 -2.78 -2.24 0.72
C TYR A 53 -2.09 -2.41 -0.63
N LEU A 54 -0.89 -2.98 -0.62
CA LEU A 54 -0.12 -3.27 -1.83
C LEU A 54 -0.48 -4.65 -2.39
N ILE A 55 -0.70 -4.73 -3.70
CA ILE A 55 -0.88 -6.02 -4.39
C ILE A 55 0.51 -6.61 -4.65
N GLU A 56 0.82 -7.73 -4.00
CA GLU A 56 2.12 -8.39 -4.13
C GLU A 56 2.14 -9.47 -5.20
N ALA A 57 1.02 -10.17 -5.41
CA ALA A 57 0.88 -11.18 -6.45
C ALA A 57 -0.55 -11.27 -6.94
N TYR A 58 -0.73 -11.70 -8.18
CA TYR A 58 -2.03 -11.99 -8.78
C TYR A 58 -1.89 -13.20 -9.69
N GLU A 59 -2.89 -14.07 -9.63
CA GLU A 59 -3.05 -15.27 -10.45
C GLU A 59 -4.51 -15.32 -10.94
N GLU A 60 -4.84 -16.26 -11.82
CA GLU A 60 -6.25 -16.47 -12.20
C GLU A 60 -7.09 -16.85 -10.97
N GLY A 61 -8.12 -16.04 -10.69
CA GLY A 61 -9.03 -16.25 -9.55
C GLY A 61 -8.43 -16.02 -8.17
N ARG A 62 -7.19 -15.49 -8.07
CA ARG A 62 -6.53 -15.25 -6.77
C ARG A 62 -5.70 -13.98 -6.80
N ILE A 63 -5.77 -13.19 -5.74
CA ILE A 63 -4.83 -12.09 -5.53
C ILE A 63 -4.25 -12.15 -4.12
N ARG A 64 -3.05 -11.62 -3.98
CA ARG A 64 -2.36 -11.50 -2.70
C ARG A 64 -2.09 -10.04 -2.42
N VAL A 65 -2.72 -9.54 -1.36
CA VAL A 65 -2.54 -8.18 -0.85
C VAL A 65 -1.84 -8.30 0.49
N GLY A 66 -0.58 -7.85 0.55
CA GLY A 66 0.29 -8.15 1.69
C GLY A 66 0.40 -9.65 1.95
N ASN A 67 0.18 -10.04 3.20
CA ASN A 67 0.22 -11.44 3.65
C ASN A 67 -1.12 -12.20 3.50
N THR A 68 -2.15 -11.58 2.92
CA THR A 68 -3.49 -12.19 2.79
C THR A 68 -3.81 -12.52 1.35
N GLU A 69 -4.32 -13.73 1.10
CA GLU A 69 -4.82 -14.18 -0.19
C GLU A 69 -6.35 -14.05 -0.25
N PHE A 70 -6.85 -13.51 -1.36
CA PHE A 70 -8.27 -13.34 -1.66
C PHE A 70 -8.65 -14.17 -2.90
N ARG A 71 -9.83 -14.78 -2.86
CA ARG A 71 -10.36 -15.67 -3.92
C ARG A 71 -11.78 -15.29 -4.37
N HIS A 72 -12.18 -14.08 -4.03
CA HIS A 72 -13.50 -13.54 -4.29
C HIS A 72 -13.37 -12.04 -4.58
N ASN A 73 -14.47 -11.46 -5.05
CA ASN A 73 -14.49 -10.08 -5.50
C ASN A 73 -14.30 -9.13 -4.32
N LEU A 74 -13.50 -8.09 -4.55
CA LEU A 74 -13.11 -7.16 -3.49
C LEU A 74 -12.91 -5.75 -4.02
N LEU A 75 -12.97 -4.78 -3.11
CA LEU A 75 -12.59 -3.40 -3.38
C LEU A 75 -11.32 -3.08 -2.60
N LEU A 76 -10.34 -2.54 -3.32
CA LEU A 76 -9.04 -2.20 -2.79
C LEU A 76 -8.81 -0.70 -2.91
N MET A 77 -8.45 -0.07 -1.80
CA MET A 77 -7.99 1.31 -1.75
C MET A 77 -6.69 1.40 -0.96
N PRO A 78 -5.89 2.46 -1.16
CA PRO A 78 -4.66 2.68 -0.42
C PRO A 78 -4.84 2.53 1.09
N ASP A 79 -5.91 3.09 1.66
CA ASP A 79 -6.17 3.19 3.10
C ASP A 79 -7.14 2.12 3.64
N ARG A 80 -7.87 1.43 2.76
CA ARG A 80 -8.93 0.49 3.16
C ARG A 80 -9.09 -0.67 2.19
N LEU A 81 -9.47 -1.80 2.75
CA LEU A 81 -9.88 -2.99 2.02
C LEU A 81 -11.35 -3.27 2.35
N LEU A 82 -12.20 -3.41 1.34
CA LEU A 82 -13.58 -3.86 1.50
C LEU A 82 -13.74 -5.27 0.94
N ASP A 83 -14.06 -6.18 1.84
CA ASP A 83 -14.06 -7.62 1.61
C ASP A 83 -15.21 -8.26 2.41
N PRO A 84 -16.16 -8.98 1.77
CA PRO A 84 -16.30 -9.22 0.33
C PRO A 84 -17.05 -8.08 -0.40
N TRP A 85 -16.87 -8.00 -1.72
CA TRP A 85 -17.75 -7.22 -2.60
C TRP A 85 -18.79 -8.15 -3.24
N GLU A 86 -20.07 -7.94 -2.89
CA GLU A 86 -21.20 -8.75 -3.35
C GLU A 86 -21.58 -8.44 -4.82
N LEU A 87 -20.69 -8.79 -5.74
CA LEU A 87 -20.95 -8.79 -7.17
C LEU A 87 -20.55 -10.17 -7.72
N GLU A 88 -21.32 -10.77 -8.62
CA GLU A 88 -20.91 -12.03 -9.26
C GLU A 88 -20.11 -11.79 -10.54
N SER A 89 -20.57 -10.87 -11.39
CA SER A 89 -19.92 -10.50 -12.65
C SER A 89 -20.02 -9.00 -12.90
N LEU A 90 -19.15 -8.47 -13.77
CA LEU A 90 -19.21 -7.06 -14.19
C LEU A 90 -20.49 -6.76 -14.99
N GLU A 91 -21.16 -7.77 -15.52
CA GLU A 91 -22.46 -7.64 -16.19
C GLU A 91 -23.59 -7.28 -15.23
N ASP A 92 -23.51 -7.74 -13.98
CA ASP A 92 -24.49 -7.46 -12.92
C ASP A 92 -24.25 -6.10 -12.22
N LEU A 93 -23.38 -5.27 -12.80
CA LEU A 93 -23.05 -3.97 -12.26
C LEU A 93 -24.26 -3.04 -12.31
N SER A 94 -24.88 -2.82 -11.15
CA SER A 94 -26.02 -1.92 -10.99
C SER A 94 -25.59 -0.47 -10.73
N ALA A 95 -26.53 0.46 -10.90
CA ALA A 95 -26.32 1.86 -10.53
C ALA A 95 -26.04 2.05 -9.03
N GLU A 96 -26.56 1.15 -8.18
CA GLU A 96 -26.31 1.17 -6.72
C GLU A 96 -24.86 0.84 -6.42
N ASN A 97 -24.28 -0.14 -7.12
CA ASN A 97 -22.87 -0.47 -6.99
C ASN A 97 -21.99 0.71 -7.40
N ILE A 98 -22.32 1.38 -8.51
CA ILE A 98 -21.60 2.60 -8.92
C ILE A 98 -21.74 3.71 -7.88
N ALA A 99 -22.92 3.92 -7.30
CA ALA A 99 -23.12 4.90 -6.25
C ALA A 99 -22.32 4.58 -4.99
N LEU A 100 -22.21 3.30 -4.61
CA LEU A 100 -21.35 2.83 -3.53
C LEU A 100 -19.87 3.17 -3.82
N LEU A 101 -19.38 2.86 -5.03
CA LEU A 101 -18.02 3.20 -5.46
C LEU A 101 -17.78 4.72 -5.44
N ALA A 102 -18.76 5.52 -5.85
CA ALA A 102 -18.67 6.98 -5.81
C ALA A 102 -18.66 7.54 -4.38
N SER A 103 -19.40 6.92 -3.45
CA SER A 103 -19.48 7.36 -2.05
C SER A 103 -18.12 7.35 -1.34
N HIS A 104 -17.23 6.48 -1.82
CA HIS A 104 -15.85 6.35 -1.37
C HIS A 104 -14.95 7.51 -1.79
N GLN A 105 -15.40 8.39 -2.70
CA GLN A 105 -14.70 9.58 -3.20
C GLN A 105 -13.25 9.30 -3.68
N PRO A 106 -13.04 8.31 -4.56
CA PRO A 106 -11.74 8.13 -5.21
C PRO A 106 -11.49 9.18 -6.29
N ASP A 107 -10.22 9.43 -6.61
CA ASP A 107 -9.82 10.22 -7.78
C ASP A 107 -10.01 9.40 -9.07
N VAL A 108 -9.69 8.10 -9.01
CA VAL A 108 -9.76 7.17 -10.14
C VAL A 108 -10.29 5.81 -9.67
N ILE A 109 -11.20 5.23 -10.46
CA ILE A 109 -11.72 3.87 -10.27
C ILE A 109 -11.14 2.96 -11.36
N LEU A 110 -10.50 1.87 -10.95
CA LEU A 110 -10.06 0.79 -11.83
C LEU A 110 -11.03 -0.38 -11.69
N LEU A 111 -11.74 -0.71 -12.76
CA LEU A 111 -12.67 -1.83 -12.82
C LEU A 111 -11.95 -3.03 -13.47
N GLY A 112 -11.59 -4.01 -12.65
CA GLY A 112 -11.01 -5.30 -13.05
C GLY A 112 -12.11 -6.28 -13.42
N SER A 113 -12.22 -6.62 -14.70
CA SER A 113 -13.27 -7.48 -15.27
C SER A 113 -12.97 -9.00 -15.21
N GLY A 114 -11.88 -9.40 -14.54
CA GLY A 114 -11.38 -10.77 -14.55
C GLY A 114 -10.37 -11.02 -15.68
N ALA A 115 -10.47 -12.19 -16.32
CA ALA A 115 -9.56 -12.59 -17.39
C ALA A 115 -9.79 -11.81 -18.70
N ASN A 116 -11.05 -11.54 -19.04
CA ASN A 116 -11.44 -10.87 -20.28
C ASN A 116 -12.01 -9.48 -19.99
N GLN A 117 -11.68 -8.52 -20.85
CA GLN A 117 -12.22 -7.19 -20.76
C GLN A 117 -13.69 -7.16 -21.18
N LEU A 118 -14.57 -6.81 -20.24
CA LEU A 118 -15.99 -6.64 -20.49
C LEU A 118 -16.40 -5.19 -20.27
N PHE A 119 -17.19 -4.62 -21.17
CA PHE A 119 -17.64 -3.23 -21.08
C PHE A 119 -19.13 -3.16 -20.73
N PRO A 120 -19.50 -2.73 -19.52
CA PRO A 120 -20.89 -2.47 -19.16
C PRO A 120 -21.47 -1.30 -19.95
N HIS A 121 -22.79 -1.15 -19.86
CA HIS A 121 -23.48 -0.07 -20.55
C HIS A 121 -22.97 1.31 -20.08
N PRO A 122 -22.56 2.22 -20.98
CA PRO A 122 -21.88 3.47 -20.62
C PRO A 122 -22.74 4.39 -19.73
N SER A 123 -24.07 4.28 -19.81
CA SER A 123 -24.97 5.07 -18.95
C SER A 123 -24.79 4.84 -17.46
N LEU A 124 -24.26 3.68 -17.04
CA LEU A 124 -23.97 3.37 -15.64
C LEU A 124 -22.90 4.29 -15.06
N PHE A 125 -21.99 4.79 -15.89
CA PHE A 125 -20.85 5.61 -15.45
C PHE A 125 -21.10 7.12 -15.54
N ILE A 126 -22.26 7.55 -16.04
CA ILE A 126 -22.66 8.97 -16.07
C ILE A 126 -22.54 9.64 -14.70
N PRO A 127 -22.99 9.01 -13.59
CA PRO A 127 -22.85 9.60 -12.25
C PRO A 127 -21.38 9.82 -11.84
N LEU A 128 -20.47 8.93 -12.23
CA LEU A 128 -19.04 9.08 -11.94
C LEU A 128 -18.44 10.27 -12.69
N MET A 129 -18.78 10.41 -13.97
CA MET A 129 -18.34 11.54 -14.79
C MET A 129 -18.86 12.87 -14.25
N GLN A 130 -20.12 12.91 -13.79
CA GLN A 130 -20.70 14.10 -13.15
C GLN A 130 -20.04 14.43 -11.81
N ALA A 131 -19.55 13.43 -11.08
CA ALA A 131 -18.77 13.61 -9.86
C ALA A 131 -17.29 13.98 -10.11
N GLY A 132 -16.84 14.01 -11.37
CA GLY A 132 -15.44 14.27 -11.72
C GLY A 132 -14.51 13.10 -11.42
N ILE A 133 -15.05 11.89 -11.24
CA ILE A 133 -14.28 10.68 -10.93
C ILE A 133 -13.93 9.99 -12.25
N GLY A 134 -12.63 9.80 -12.50
CA GLY A 134 -12.17 9.03 -13.66
C GLY A 134 -12.42 7.54 -13.45
N TYR A 135 -12.80 6.81 -14.49
CA TYR A 135 -12.91 5.35 -14.43
C TYR A 135 -12.22 4.70 -15.63
N GLU A 136 -11.60 3.55 -15.40
CA GLU A 136 -11.03 2.71 -16.45
C GLU A 136 -11.46 1.27 -16.24
N ILE A 137 -11.82 0.60 -17.34
CA ILE A 137 -12.16 -0.82 -17.33
C ILE A 137 -11.02 -1.56 -18.00
N MET A 138 -10.48 -2.57 -17.31
CA MET A 138 -9.39 -3.38 -17.82
C MET A 138 -9.45 -4.80 -17.25
N PRO A 139 -8.69 -5.77 -17.80
CA PRO A 139 -8.54 -7.07 -17.18
C PRO A 139 -7.92 -6.95 -15.78
N THR A 140 -8.24 -7.88 -14.87
CA THR A 140 -7.79 -7.85 -13.47
C THR A 140 -6.26 -7.79 -13.34
N HIS A 141 -5.53 -8.51 -14.20
CA HIS A 141 -4.05 -8.46 -14.21
C HIS A 141 -3.50 -7.06 -14.53
N ALA A 142 -4.16 -6.33 -15.42
CA ALA A 142 -3.79 -4.96 -15.76
C ALA A 142 -4.17 -4.01 -14.62
N ALA A 143 -5.38 -4.17 -14.06
CA ALA A 143 -5.85 -3.37 -12.93
C ALA A 143 -4.91 -3.47 -11.73
N CYS A 144 -4.42 -4.67 -11.40
CA CYS A 144 -3.47 -4.88 -10.31
C CYS A 144 -2.16 -4.10 -10.50
N ARG A 145 -1.63 -4.09 -11.73
CA ARG A 145 -0.38 -3.37 -12.05
C ARG A 145 -0.59 -1.85 -12.00
N THR A 146 -1.67 -1.36 -12.63
CA THR A 146 -2.01 0.06 -12.65
C THR A 146 -2.30 0.58 -11.24
N TYR A 147 -2.98 -0.20 -10.41
CA TYR A 147 -3.22 0.12 -9.01
C TYR A 147 -1.92 0.38 -8.24
N ASN A 148 -0.93 -0.52 -8.35
CA ASN A 148 0.35 -0.35 -7.66
C ASN A 148 1.11 0.90 -8.13
N ILE A 149 1.00 1.26 -9.41
CA ILE A 149 1.59 2.49 -9.96
C ILE A 149 0.91 3.72 -9.36
N LEU A 150 -0.43 3.77 -9.40
CA LEU A 150 -1.20 4.89 -8.85
C LEU A 150 -1.06 5.02 -7.33
N LEU A 151 -0.91 3.90 -6.63
CA LEU A 151 -0.62 3.85 -5.19
C LEU A 151 0.74 4.49 -4.87
N ALA A 152 1.75 4.25 -5.71
CA ALA A 152 3.08 4.86 -5.57
C ALA A 152 3.08 6.36 -5.91
N GLU A 153 2.15 6.82 -6.74
CA GLU A 153 1.92 8.24 -7.04
C GLU A 153 1.13 8.98 -5.95
N ASP A 154 0.79 8.31 -4.85
CA ASP A 154 -0.01 8.88 -3.75
C ASP A 154 -1.43 9.32 -4.17
N ARG A 155 -1.99 8.69 -5.20
CA ARG A 155 -3.34 9.00 -5.70
C ARG A 155 -4.39 8.15 -4.98
N ARG A 156 -5.59 8.70 -4.78
CA ARG A 156 -6.72 7.92 -4.23
C ARG A 156 -7.33 7.07 -5.32
N VAL A 157 -6.73 5.92 -5.57
CA VAL A 157 -7.25 4.91 -6.48
C VAL A 157 -8.20 3.95 -5.76
N LEU A 158 -9.30 3.59 -6.39
CA LEU A 158 -10.15 2.48 -5.97
C LEU A 158 -10.09 1.41 -7.05
N ALA A 159 -9.54 0.24 -6.71
CA ALA A 159 -9.55 -0.93 -7.58
C ALA A 159 -10.69 -1.86 -7.19
N ALA A 160 -11.68 -2.02 -8.07
CA ALA A 160 -12.74 -2.99 -7.94
C ALA A 160 -12.35 -4.23 -8.75
N LEU A 161 -11.98 -5.31 -8.07
CA LEU A 161 -11.37 -6.49 -8.70
C LEU A 161 -12.36 -7.65 -8.70
N ILE A 162 -12.63 -8.17 -9.90
CA ILE A 162 -13.40 -9.40 -10.11
C ILE A 162 -12.43 -10.55 -10.37
N LEU A 163 -12.62 -11.67 -9.67
CA LEU A 163 -11.74 -12.85 -9.67
C LEU A 163 -12.45 -14.09 -10.23
#